data_AF-A0A3D0QXN6-F1
#
_entry.id   AF-A0A3D0QXN6-F1
#
_cell.length_a   1.000
_cell.length_b   1.000
_cell.length_c   1.000
_cell.angle_alpha   90.00
_cell.angle_beta   90.00
_cell.angle_gamma   90.00
#
_symmetry.space_group_name_H-M   'P 1'
#
loop_
_entity.id
_entity.type
_entity.pdbx_description
1 polymer ?
#
loop_
_entity_poly.entity_id
_entity_poly.type
_entity_poly.pdbx_seq_one_letter_code
_entity_poly.pdbx_strand_id
1 'polypeptide(L)' 'MLRLSRVPSKSVLREPDGNLAIPLWLQRDGKFDADLALRLTPAEAELLHAQLCFALDNAPRT' A
#
# COMPACT_ATOMS: atom_id res chain seq x y z
N MET A 1 15.95 0.45 -10.73
CA MET A 1 14.48 0.28 -10.64
C MET A 1 14.02 0.39 -9.19
N LEU A 2 13.00 1.22 -8.94
CA LEU A 2 12.36 1.34 -7.62
C LEU A 2 11.13 0.44 -7.55
N ARG A 3 10.94 -0.23 -6.42
CA ARG A 3 9.78 -1.09 -6.15
C ARG A 3 9.25 -0.85 -4.75
N LEU A 4 7.94 -0.73 -4.63
CA LEU A 4 7.22 -0.73 -3.36
C LEU A 4 6.61 -2.11 -3.13
N SER A 5 6.63 -2.59 -1.89
CA SER A 5 6.02 -3.86 -1.51
C SER A 5 5.42 -3.76 -0.12
N ARG A 6 4.31 -4.45 0.13
CA ARG A 6 3.77 -4.53 1.49
C ARG A 6 4.75 -5.25 2.39
N VAL A 7 4.93 -4.77 3.62
CA VAL A 7 5.67 -5.53 4.64
C VAL A 7 4.82 -6.73 5.06
N PRO A 8 5.25 -7.99 4.83
CA PRO A 8 4.40 -9.16 5.01
C PRO A 8 3.81 -9.31 6.42
N SER A 9 4.57 -8.93 7.45
CA SER A 9 4.21 -9.09 8.85
C SER A 9 3.50 -7.88 9.47
N LYS A 10 3.40 -6.74 8.77
CA LYS A 10 2.78 -5.53 9.33
C LYS A 10 1.35 -5.35 8.79
N SER A 11 0.40 -5.18 9.71
CA SER A 11 -0.97 -4.79 9.41
C SER A 11 -1.06 -3.32 8.99
N VAL A 12 -2.16 -2.95 8.33
CA VAL A 12 -2.54 -1.55 8.17
C VAL A 12 -2.85 -0.97 9.55
N LEU A 13 -2.35 0.22 9.83
CA LEU A 13 -2.51 0.90 11.09
C LEU A 13 -3.51 2.04 10.93
N ARG A 14 -4.28 2.31 11.99
CA ARG A 14 -5.10 3.52 12.09
C ARG A 14 -4.41 4.50 13.02
N GLU A 15 -4.09 5.69 12.50
CA GLU A 15 -3.44 6.76 13.26
C GLU A 15 -4.48 7.52 14.12
N PRO A 16 -4.05 8.23 15.18
CA PRO A 16 -4.96 8.92 16.10
C PRO A 16 -5.84 10.00 15.47
N ASP A 17 -5.39 10.57 14.35
CA ASP A 17 -6.13 11.55 13.54
C ASP A 17 -7.20 10.91 12.64
N GLY A 18 -7.33 9.57 12.67
CA GLY A 18 -8.28 8.81 11.87
C GLY A 18 -7.73 8.39 10.49
N ASN A 19 -6.51 8.79 10.14
CA ASN A 19 -5.85 8.38 8.91
C ASN A 19 -5.41 6.91 8.99
N LEU A 20 -5.12 6.34 7.83
CA LEU A 20 -4.60 4.98 7.67
C LEU A 20 -3.14 5.05 7.25
N ALA A 21 -2.30 4.26 7.91
CA ALA A 21 -0.90 4.10 7.56
C ALA A 21 -0.66 2.65 7.10
N ILE A 22 -0.18 2.50 5.87
CA ILE A 22 0.19 1.23 5.27
C ILE A 22 1.72 1.11 5.28
N PRO A 23 2.29 0.18 6.06
CA PRO A 23 3.73 -0.05 6.05
C PRO A 23 4.19 -0.72 4.75
N LEU A 24 5.19 -0.13 4.11
CA LEU A 24 5.77 -0.55 2.85
C LEU A 24 7.28 -0.72 2.97
N TRP A 25 7.85 -1.63 2.18
CA TRP A 25 9.27 -1.68 1.86
C TRP A 25 9.52 -0.96 0.55
N LEU A 26 10.48 -0.05 0.57
CA LEU A 26 11.12 0.49 -0.61
C LEU A 26 12.30 -0.42 -0.95
N GLN A 27 12.34 -0.88 -2.20
CA GLN A 27 13.47 -1.59 -2.75
C GLN A 27 14.05 -0.80 -3.92
N ARG A 28 15.38 -0.71 -3.97
CA ARG A 28 16.15 -0.10 -5.05
C ARG A 28 17.08 -1.15 -5.64
N ASP A 29 16.93 -1.39 -6.94
CA ASP A 29 17.74 -2.37 -7.68
C ASP A 29 17.74 -3.75 -7.02
N GLY A 30 16.55 -4.18 -6.57
CA GLY A 30 16.32 -5.47 -5.92
C GLY A 30 16.76 -5.57 -4.46
N LYS A 31 17.42 -4.54 -3.92
CA LYS A 31 17.85 -4.47 -2.51
C LYS A 31 16.85 -3.67 -1.68
N PHE A 32 16.65 -4.09 -0.44
CA PHE A 32 15.92 -3.28 0.54
C PHE A 32 16.63 -1.94 0.74
N ASP A 33 15.88 -0.84 0.64
CA ASP A 33 16.35 0.53 0.80
C ASP A 33 15.86 1.10 2.14
N ALA A 34 14.54 1.07 2.39
CA ALA A 34 13.95 1.58 3.63
C ALA A 34 12.52 1.05 3.90
N ASP A 35 12.07 1.15 5.16
CA ASP A 35 10.64 1.13 5.50
C ASP A 35 10.02 2.51 5.21
N LEU A 36 8.81 2.52 4.63
CA LEU A 36 7.99 3.70 4.38
C LEU A 36 6.58 3.47 4.93
N ALA A 37 5.89 4.55 5.33
CA ALA A 37 4.45 4.50 5.60
C ALA A 37 3.71 5.31 4.53
N LEU A 38 2.86 4.65 3.74
CA LEU A 38 1.88 5.35 2.92
C LEU A 38 0.72 5.78 3.82
N ARG A 39 0.57 7.09 4.00
CA ARG A 39 -0.52 7.68 4.79
C ARG A 39 -1.64 8.11 3.88
N LEU A 40 -2.84 7.72 4.25
CA LEU A 40 -4.06 7.99 3.50
C LEU A 40 -5.11 8.51 4.46
N THR A 41 -5.80 9.56 4.06
CA THR A 41 -7.09 9.89 4.67
C THR A 41 -8.10 8.75 4.41
N PRO A 42 -9.20 8.68 5.18
CA PRO A 42 -10.27 7.73 4.90
C PRO A 42 -10.79 7.83 3.46
N ALA A 43 -10.93 9.04 2.92
CA ALA A 43 -11.40 9.26 1.56
C ALA A 43 -10.41 8.72 0.50
N GLU A 44 -9.11 8.93 0.69
CA GLU A 44 -8.08 8.40 -0.21
C GLU A 44 -7.99 6.87 -0.13
N ALA A 45 -8.20 6.29 1.04
CA ALA A 45 -8.22 4.84 1.21
C ALA A 45 -9.40 4.19 0.48
N GLU A 46 -10.59 4.79 0.55
CA GLU A 46 -11.76 4.33 -0.21
C GLU A 46 -11.54 4.47 -1.72
N LEU A 47 -10.93 5.58 -2.17
CA LEU A 47 -10.57 5.76 -3.57
C LEU A 47 -9.58 4.68 -4.05
N LEU A 48 -8.53 4.41 -3.27
CA LEU A 48 -7.56 3.37 -3.56
C LEU A 48 -8.22 1.99 -3.62
N HIS A 49 -9.11 1.68 -2.69
CA HIS A 49 -9.87 0.44 -2.68
C HIS A 49 -10.72 0.27 -3.95
N ALA A 50 -11.48 1.31 -4.34
CA ALA A 50 -12.28 1.28 -5.57
C ALA A 50 -11.42 1.07 -6.82
N GLN A 51 -10.30 1.78 -6.94
CA GLN A 51 -9.36 1.62 -8.06
C GLN A 51 -8.74 0.23 -8.09
N LEU A 52 -8.38 -0.33 -6.93
CA LEU A 52 -7.82 -1.67 -6.83
C LEU A 52 -8.85 -2.73 -7.26
N CYS A 53 -10.08 -2.64 -6.78
CA CYS A 53 -11.16 -3.55 -7.18
C CYS A 53 -11.36 -3.52 -8.70
N PHE A 54 -11.44 -2.32 -9.29
CA PHE A 54 -11.55 -2.19 -10.75
C PHE A 54 -10.37 -2.82 -11.49
N ALA A 55 -9.14 -2.61 -11.02
CA ALA A 55 -7.96 -3.19 -11.65
C ALA A 55 -7.94 -4.73 -11.56
N LEU A 56 -8.37 -5.29 -10.42
CA LEU A 56 -8.43 -6.73 -10.19
C LEU A 56 -9.58 -7.41 -10.95
N ASP A 57 -10.72 -6.75 -11.09
CA ASP A 57 -11.86 -7.26 -11.89
C ASP A 57 -11.50 -7.39 -13.38
N ASN A 58 -10.61 -6.53 -13.87
CA ASN A 58 -10.09 -6.58 -15.23
C ASN A 58 -8.83 -7.48 -15.37
N ALA A 59 -8.36 -8.10 -14.28
CA ALA A 59 -7.24 -9.02 -14.34
C ALA A 59 -7.71 -10.41 -14.81
N PRO A 60 -6.96 -11.09 -15.69
CA PRO A 60 -7.27 -12.46 -16.05
C PRO A 60 -7.22 -13.34 -14.80
N ARG A 61 -8.33 -14.05 -14.54
CA ARG A 61 -8.36 -15.07 -13.49
C ARG A 61 -7.55 -16.27 -13.98
N THR A 62 -6.30 -16.34 -13.53
CA THR A 62 -5.38 -17.47 -13.75
C THR A 62 -5.84 -18.71 -13.00
#